data_AF-A0A2V7QIS0-F1
#
_entry.id   AF-A0A2V7QIS0-F1
#
_cell.length_a   1.000
_cell.length_b   1.000
_cell.length_c   1.000
_cell.angle_alpha   90.00
_cell.angle_beta   90.00
_cell.angle_gamma   90.00
#
_symmetry.space_group_name_H-M   'P 1'
#
loop_
_entity.id
_entity.type
_entity.pdbx_description
1 polymer ?
#
loop_
_entity_poly.entity_id
_entity_poly.type
_entity_poly.pdbx_seq_one_letter_code
_entity_poly.pdbx_strand_id
1 'polypeptide(L)'
;KMTTPFKNDYAYGLAVRAAHGYTVIEHGGGIEGFNTQLAYDPDRKLAVIVLGNLNGGAPGEIASELMTLLHGEKVVLPSERKEITVSTDVLRRYVGTYQLTPTFSIVITLEGNRLMSQATNQLALPLFPESETSFFLKAVDAQIEFAKNDKGDVTSLILRQGGNEMKAVKR
;
A
#
# COMPACT_ATOMS: atom_id res chain seq x y z
N LYS A 1 15.41 14.62 22.00
CA LYS A 1 16.55 13.86 21.42
C LYS A 1 16.40 13.89 19.90
N MET A 2 17.46 13.68 19.11
CA MET A 2 17.43 13.80 17.64
C MET A 2 16.31 12.98 16.97
N THR A 3 16.00 11.80 17.53
CA THR A 3 15.05 10.82 17.00
C THR A 3 13.71 10.80 17.72
N THR A 4 13.42 11.79 18.58
CA THR A 4 12.11 11.88 19.25
C THR A 4 11.13 12.60 18.32
N PRO A 5 10.04 11.95 17.88
CA PRO A 5 9.06 12.60 17.01
C PRO A 5 8.29 13.69 17.78
N PHE A 6 7.85 14.72 17.04
CA PHE A 6 6.96 15.75 17.55
C PHE A 6 5.60 15.71 16.84
N LYS A 7 5.48 16.39 15.69
CA LYS A 7 4.22 16.45 14.93
C LYS A 7 4.30 15.51 13.74
N ASN A 8 3.24 14.74 13.51
CA ASN A 8 3.12 13.79 12.39
C ASN A 8 4.32 12.83 12.30
N ASP A 9 4.74 12.30 13.44
CA ASP A 9 5.82 11.30 13.52
C ASP A 9 7.16 11.79 12.94
N TYR A 10 7.42 13.10 13.01
CA TYR A 10 8.63 13.72 12.44
C TYR A 10 9.49 14.38 13.53
N ALA A 11 10.80 14.14 13.46
CA ALA A 11 11.82 14.62 14.39
C ALA A 11 12.74 15.67 13.70
N TYR A 12 14.02 15.73 14.07
CA TYR A 12 14.99 16.67 13.49
C TYR A 12 15.46 16.22 12.09
N GLY A 13 14.57 16.32 11.09
CA GLY A 13 14.86 15.91 9.72
C GLY A 13 14.83 14.39 9.54
N LEU A 14 14.00 13.69 10.31
CA LEU A 14 13.82 12.24 10.27
C LEU A 14 12.35 11.92 10.50
N ALA A 15 11.76 11.06 9.68
CA ALA A 15 10.49 10.44 10.02
C ALA A 15 10.76 9.27 10.98
N VAL A 16 9.86 9.07 11.94
CA VAL A 16 9.94 8.03 12.98
C VAL A 16 8.63 7.26 12.95
N ARG A 17 8.53 6.27 12.08
CA ARG A 17 7.30 5.53 11.83
C ARG A 17 7.25 4.26 12.66
N ALA A 18 6.14 4.03 13.35
CA ALA A 18 5.82 2.73 13.91
C ALA A 18 4.89 1.99 12.95
N ALA A 19 5.37 0.92 12.30
CA ALA A 19 4.60 0.11 11.36
C ALA A 19 5.01 -1.35 11.49
N HIS A 20 4.09 -2.28 11.19
CA HIS A 20 4.37 -3.73 11.19
C HIS A 20 4.95 -4.26 12.52
N GLY A 21 4.64 -3.59 13.64
CA GLY A 21 5.10 -4.00 14.98
C GLY A 21 6.53 -3.57 15.35
N TYR A 22 7.20 -2.77 14.52
CA TYR A 22 8.52 -2.21 14.81
C TYR A 22 8.61 -0.71 14.46
N THR A 23 9.65 -0.04 14.96
CA THR A 23 9.89 1.38 14.70
C THR A 23 11.00 1.53 13.66
N VAL A 24 10.74 2.35 12.64
CA VAL A 24 11.71 2.71 11.61
C VAL A 24 11.97 4.22 11.67
N ILE A 25 13.24 4.58 11.77
CA ILE A 25 13.72 5.95 11.62
C ILE A 25 14.25 6.10 10.20
N GLU A 26 13.73 7.06 9.45
CA GLU A 26 13.99 7.12 8.02
C GLU A 26 14.07 8.54 7.46
N HIS A 27 14.70 8.64 6.30
CA HIS A 27 14.63 9.81 5.45
C HIS A 27 14.86 9.42 3.98
N GLY A 28 14.05 10.00 3.10
CA GLY A 28 14.24 9.90 1.66
C GLY A 28 14.96 11.11 1.07
N GLY A 29 15.31 11.07 -0.21
CA GLY A 29 15.86 12.21 -0.91
C GLY A 29 15.67 12.05 -2.41
N GLY A 30 15.38 13.15 -3.10
CA GLY A 30 15.10 13.13 -4.53
C GLY A 30 15.55 14.40 -5.24
N ILE A 31 16.22 14.24 -6.38
CA ILE A 31 16.46 15.26 -7.40
C ILE A 31 16.16 14.63 -8.77
N GLU A 32 16.22 15.42 -9.85
CA GLU A 32 16.00 14.92 -11.21
C GLU A 32 16.94 13.76 -11.55
N GLY A 33 16.35 12.58 -11.77
CA GLY A 33 17.05 11.36 -12.11
C GLY A 33 17.68 10.63 -10.93
N PHE A 34 17.54 11.10 -9.68
CA PHE A 34 18.13 10.43 -8.51
C PHE A 34 17.17 10.42 -7.33
N ASN A 35 16.92 9.22 -6.78
CA ASN A 35 16.09 9.03 -5.60
C ASN A 35 16.81 8.12 -4.60
N THR A 36 16.58 8.32 -3.31
CA THR A 36 17.27 7.62 -2.23
C THR A 36 16.34 7.36 -1.07
N GLN A 37 16.61 6.29 -0.31
CA GLN A 37 15.96 6.01 0.95
C GLN A 37 16.99 5.47 1.95
N LEU A 38 16.96 5.99 3.18
CA LEU A 38 17.60 5.39 4.35
C LEU A 38 16.50 5.02 5.35
N ALA A 39 16.56 3.80 5.86
CA ALA A 39 15.67 3.28 6.90
C ALA A 39 16.49 2.56 7.97
N TYR A 40 16.21 2.82 9.24
CA TYR A 40 16.93 2.28 10.39
C TYR A 40 15.98 1.79 11.48
N ASP A 41 16.08 0.51 11.84
CA ASP A 41 15.45 -0.05 13.03
C ASP A 41 16.45 0.00 14.22
N PRO A 42 16.22 0.86 15.23
CA PRO A 42 17.12 0.98 16.37
C PRO A 42 17.12 -0.25 17.29
N ASP A 43 16.03 -1.02 17.35
CA ASP A 43 15.89 -2.13 18.29
C ASP A 43 16.70 -3.34 17.81
N ARG A 44 16.65 -3.64 16.50
CA ARG A 44 17.47 -4.70 15.88
C ARG A 44 18.82 -4.22 15.36
N LYS A 45 19.08 -2.91 15.36
CA LYS A 45 20.29 -2.28 14.79
C LYS A 45 20.46 -2.61 13.30
N LEU A 46 19.36 -2.60 12.56
CA LEU A 46 19.33 -2.89 11.13
C LEU A 46 19.23 -1.59 10.34
N ALA A 47 20.06 -1.45 9.32
CA ALA A 47 20.03 -0.31 8.41
C ALA A 47 19.86 -0.79 6.97
N VAL A 48 18.94 -0.16 6.25
CA VAL A 48 18.73 -0.35 4.82
C VAL A 48 18.97 0.99 4.13
N ILE A 49 19.80 0.97 3.08
CA ILE A 49 20.12 2.14 2.27
C ILE A 49 19.95 1.75 0.81
N VAL A 50 19.12 2.49 0.09
CA VAL A 50 18.87 2.27 -1.34
C VAL A 50 19.10 3.57 -2.09
N LEU A 51 19.89 3.51 -3.17
CA LEU A 51 20.21 4.63 -4.04
C LEU A 51 19.78 4.26 -5.47
N GLY A 52 19.05 5.15 -6.13
CA GLY A 52 18.57 4.95 -7.49
C GLY A 52 18.94 6.13 -8.38
N ASN A 53 19.43 5.83 -9.59
CA ASN A 53 19.64 6.78 -10.68
C ASN A 53 18.45 6.76 -11.68
N LEU A 54 17.24 6.74 -11.12
CA LEU A 54 15.99 6.86 -11.84
C LEU A 54 15.01 7.74 -11.05
N ASN A 55 14.02 8.29 -11.75
CA ASN A 55 12.90 8.97 -11.13
C ASN A 55 11.87 7.97 -10.60
N GLY A 56 11.29 8.23 -9.42
CA GLY A 56 10.18 7.46 -8.87
C GLY A 56 10.42 6.93 -7.46
N GLY A 57 9.49 6.10 -6.98
CA GLY A 57 9.44 5.58 -5.61
C GLY A 57 10.30 4.35 -5.32
N ALA A 58 10.94 3.77 -6.34
CA ALA A 58 11.61 2.47 -6.23
C ALA A 58 12.59 2.36 -5.04
N PRO A 59 13.44 3.36 -4.71
CA PRO A 59 14.30 3.27 -3.54
C PRO A 59 13.55 3.11 -2.22
N GLY A 60 12.41 3.79 -2.06
CA GLY A 60 11.55 3.67 -0.89
C GLY A 60 10.86 2.31 -0.80
N GLU A 61 10.33 1.83 -1.92
CA GLU A 61 9.67 0.52 -2.03
C GLU A 61 10.64 -0.61 -1.70
N ILE A 62 11.80 -0.64 -2.35
CA ILE A 62 12.85 -1.64 -2.10
C ILE A 62 13.33 -1.57 -0.64
N ALA A 63 13.52 -0.37 -0.08
CA ALA A 63 13.97 -0.25 1.30
C ALA A 63 12.94 -0.82 2.29
N SER A 64 11.65 -0.58 2.05
CA SER A 64 10.56 -1.14 2.85
C SER A 64 10.53 -2.66 2.76
N GLU A 65 10.60 -3.23 1.55
CA GLU A 65 10.60 -4.68 1.32
C GLU A 65 11.81 -5.37 1.97
N LEU A 66 13.00 -4.78 1.83
CA LEU A 66 14.20 -5.30 2.48
C LEU A 66 14.08 -5.27 4.01
N MET A 67 13.48 -4.22 4.58
CA MET A 67 13.23 -4.17 6.02
C MET A 67 12.26 -5.28 6.45
N THR A 68 11.16 -5.49 5.73
CA THR A 68 10.22 -6.59 5.96
C THR A 68 10.94 -7.95 5.94
N LEU A 69 11.80 -8.20 4.93
CA LEU A 69 12.58 -9.44 4.84
C LEU A 69 13.56 -9.61 6.02
N LEU A 70 14.26 -8.54 6.42
CA LEU A 70 15.16 -8.56 7.58
C LEU A 70 14.42 -8.79 8.91
N HIS A 71 13.13 -8.51 8.95
CA HIS A 71 12.27 -8.83 10.09
C HIS A 71 11.81 -10.30 10.13
N GLY A 72 12.10 -11.07 9.08
CA GLY A 72 11.70 -12.48 8.93
C GLY A 72 10.31 -12.64 8.31
N GLU A 73 9.72 -11.55 7.83
CA GLU A 73 8.45 -11.55 7.13
C GLU A 73 8.65 -11.87 5.64
N LYS A 74 7.56 -12.14 4.93
CA LYS A 74 7.58 -12.48 3.50
C LYS A 74 7.19 -11.26 2.68
N VAL A 75 7.96 -11.01 1.61
CA VAL A 75 7.56 -10.10 0.53
C VAL A 75 7.03 -10.96 -0.60
N VAL A 76 5.85 -10.60 -1.12
CA VAL A 76 5.26 -11.23 -2.31
C VAL A 76 5.40 -10.25 -3.46
N LEU A 77 6.20 -10.63 -4.45
CA LEU A 77 6.41 -9.76 -5.60
C LEU A 77 5.14 -9.68 -6.46
N PRO A 78 4.89 -8.57 -7.15
CA PRO A 78 3.76 -8.45 -8.07
C PRO A 78 3.72 -9.56 -9.11
N SER A 79 4.89 -10.03 -9.57
CA SER A 79 5.04 -11.12 -10.53
C SER A 79 4.65 -12.50 -10.00
N GLU A 80 4.60 -12.68 -8.67
CA GLU A 80 4.26 -13.95 -8.04
C GLU A 80 2.75 -14.09 -7.80
N ARG A 81 1.99 -13.00 -7.88
CA ARG A 81 0.55 -12.98 -7.63
C ARG A 81 -0.21 -13.74 -8.70
N LYS A 82 -1.15 -14.58 -8.27
CA LYS A 82 -1.97 -15.41 -9.15
C LYS A 82 -3.41 -14.95 -9.14
N GLU A 83 -3.91 -14.64 -10.34
CA GLU A 83 -5.33 -14.36 -10.55
C GLU A 83 -6.13 -15.65 -10.41
N ILE A 84 -7.19 -15.61 -9.58
CA ILE A 84 -8.17 -16.67 -9.47
C ILE A 84 -9.46 -16.29 -10.19
N THR A 85 -10.42 -17.20 -10.30
CA THR A 85 -11.76 -16.87 -10.78
C THR A 85 -12.69 -16.67 -9.61
N VAL A 86 -13.38 -15.52 -9.55
CA VAL A 86 -14.43 -15.22 -8.57
C VAL A 86 -15.73 -14.96 -9.34
N SER A 87 -16.86 -15.47 -8.83
CA SER A 87 -18.15 -15.31 -9.50
C SER A 87 -18.60 -13.85 -9.53
N THR A 88 -19.30 -13.47 -10.59
CA THR A 88 -19.82 -12.10 -10.75
C THR A 88 -20.76 -11.69 -9.62
N ASP A 89 -21.53 -12.62 -9.05
CA ASP A 89 -22.42 -12.34 -7.91
C ASP A 89 -21.66 -12.01 -6.62
N VAL A 90 -20.46 -12.57 -6.44
CA VAL A 90 -19.57 -12.16 -5.35
C VAL A 90 -18.96 -10.79 -5.67
N LEU A 91 -18.46 -10.59 -6.89
CA LEU A 91 -17.84 -9.32 -7.30
C LEU A 91 -18.79 -8.12 -7.16
N ARG A 92 -20.08 -8.29 -7.50
CA ARG A 92 -21.12 -7.25 -7.35
C ARG A 92 -21.19 -6.65 -5.95
N ARG A 93 -20.87 -7.43 -4.90
CA ARG A 93 -20.91 -6.96 -3.50
C ARG A 93 -19.87 -5.88 -3.19
N TYR A 94 -18.78 -5.86 -3.96
CA TYR A 94 -17.68 -4.92 -3.77
C TYR A 94 -17.88 -3.59 -4.51
N VAL A 95 -18.88 -3.49 -5.40
CA VAL A 95 -19.22 -2.24 -6.08
C VAL A 95 -19.63 -1.16 -5.06
N GLY A 96 -19.14 0.05 -5.26
CA GLY A 96 -19.41 1.20 -4.41
C GLY A 96 -18.27 2.22 -4.39
N THR A 97 -18.46 3.27 -3.60
CA THR A 97 -17.45 4.32 -3.40
C THR A 97 -16.84 4.17 -2.02
N TYR A 98 -15.52 4.09 -1.96
CA TYR A 98 -14.76 3.90 -0.73
C TYR A 98 -13.93 5.15 -0.45
N GLN A 99 -14.20 5.79 0.67
CA GLN A 99 -13.59 7.06 1.03
C GLN A 99 -12.39 6.86 1.95
N LEU A 100 -11.21 7.34 1.55
CA LEU A 100 -9.99 7.35 2.37
C LEU A 100 -9.86 8.67 3.13
N THR A 101 -10.13 9.79 2.46
CA THR A 101 -10.12 11.15 3.02
C THR A 101 -11.29 11.96 2.47
N PRO A 102 -11.61 13.17 2.97
CA PRO A 102 -12.66 14.02 2.40
C PRO A 102 -12.52 14.31 0.90
N THR A 103 -11.29 14.33 0.38
CA THR A 103 -10.98 14.69 -1.02
C THR A 103 -10.46 13.52 -1.85
N PHE A 104 -10.32 12.32 -1.25
CA PHE A 104 -9.78 11.15 -1.93
C PHE A 104 -10.65 9.91 -1.67
N SER A 105 -11.17 9.36 -2.77
CA SER A 105 -11.97 8.13 -2.78
C SER A 105 -11.55 7.22 -3.92
N ILE A 106 -11.85 5.93 -3.77
CA ILE A 106 -11.75 4.89 -4.79
C ILE A 106 -13.17 4.45 -5.15
N VAL A 107 -13.53 4.61 -6.41
CA VAL A 107 -14.78 4.09 -6.95
C VAL A 107 -14.52 2.70 -7.53
N ILE A 108 -15.29 1.72 -7.06
CA ILE A 108 -15.26 0.35 -7.57
C ILE A 108 -16.49 0.12 -8.43
N THR A 109 -16.28 -0.15 -9.72
CA THR A 109 -17.34 -0.52 -10.67
C THR A 109 -17.15 -1.95 -11.16
N LEU A 110 -18.20 -2.53 -11.73
CA LEU A 110 -18.16 -3.85 -12.36
C LEU A 110 -18.41 -3.68 -13.86
N GLU A 111 -17.41 -4.05 -14.67
CA GLU A 111 -17.51 -4.04 -16.13
C GLU A 111 -17.44 -5.49 -16.63
N GLY A 112 -18.56 -6.00 -17.14
CA GLY A 112 -18.69 -7.41 -17.51
C GLY A 112 -18.49 -8.34 -16.30
N ASN A 113 -17.35 -9.03 -16.25
CA ASN A 113 -16.98 -9.95 -15.18
C ASN A 113 -15.76 -9.49 -14.37
N ARG A 114 -15.43 -8.20 -14.42
CA ARG A 114 -14.21 -7.66 -13.83
C ARG A 114 -14.49 -6.38 -13.05
N LEU A 115 -13.91 -6.27 -11.86
CA LEU A 115 -13.96 -5.03 -11.11
C LEU A 115 -12.94 -4.05 -11.68
N MET A 116 -13.35 -2.78 -11.74
CA MET A 116 -12.48 -1.66 -12.08
C MET A 116 -12.37 -0.76 -10.84
N SER A 117 -11.17 -0.29 -10.55
CA SER A 117 -10.90 0.69 -9.50
C SER A 117 -10.51 2.02 -10.12
N GLN A 118 -11.17 3.09 -9.71
CA GLN A 118 -10.84 4.45 -10.11
C GLN A 118 -10.57 5.30 -8.87
N ALA A 119 -9.30 5.67 -8.67
CA ALA A 119 -8.95 6.69 -7.69
C ALA A 119 -9.29 8.10 -8.22
N THR A 120 -9.50 9.04 -7.30
CA THR A 120 -9.86 10.42 -7.64
C THR A 120 -8.83 11.05 -8.58
N ASN A 121 -9.29 11.60 -9.71
CA ASN A 121 -8.48 12.19 -10.79
C ASN A 121 -7.50 11.22 -11.48
N GLN A 122 -7.75 9.91 -11.42
CA GLN A 122 -6.96 8.90 -12.12
C GLN A 122 -7.80 8.12 -13.14
N LEU A 123 -7.11 7.43 -14.05
CA LEU A 123 -7.74 6.47 -14.94
C LEU A 123 -8.25 5.27 -14.15
N ALA A 124 -9.35 4.67 -14.62
CA ALA A 124 -9.82 3.40 -14.07
C ALA A 124 -8.86 2.27 -14.46
N LEU A 125 -8.50 1.43 -13.48
CA LEU A 125 -7.62 0.29 -13.66
C LEU A 125 -8.33 -1.01 -13.27
N PRO A 126 -8.07 -2.12 -13.98
CA PRO A 126 -8.69 -3.41 -13.66
C PRO A 126 -8.12 -4.00 -12.36
N LEU A 127 -9.01 -4.55 -11.55
CA LEU A 127 -8.68 -5.35 -10.38
C LEU A 127 -8.66 -6.83 -10.73
N PHE A 128 -7.62 -7.52 -10.27
CA PHE A 128 -7.41 -8.94 -10.48
C PHE A 128 -7.58 -9.67 -9.13
N PRO A 129 -8.55 -10.57 -8.97
CA PRO A 129 -8.76 -11.28 -7.71
C PRO A 129 -7.63 -12.25 -7.41
N GLU A 130 -7.08 -12.18 -6.21
CA GLU A 130 -6.14 -13.16 -5.63
C GLU A 130 -6.84 -14.09 -4.63
N SER A 131 -7.92 -13.60 -4.02
CA SER A 131 -8.87 -14.37 -3.20
C SER A 131 -10.29 -13.84 -3.43
N GLU A 132 -11.29 -14.33 -2.69
CA GLU A 132 -12.64 -13.75 -2.75
C GLU A 132 -12.68 -12.28 -2.28
N THR A 133 -11.75 -11.84 -1.43
CA THR A 133 -11.74 -10.50 -0.80
C THR A 133 -10.50 -9.69 -1.12
N SER A 134 -9.45 -10.29 -1.66
CA SER A 134 -8.16 -9.65 -1.96
C SER A 134 -7.95 -9.54 -3.46
N PHE A 135 -7.56 -8.36 -3.90
CA PHE A 135 -7.36 -8.00 -5.30
C PHE A 135 -6.05 -7.25 -5.46
N PHE A 136 -5.42 -7.40 -6.63
CA PHE A 136 -4.21 -6.67 -6.98
C PHE A 136 -4.38 -5.96 -8.33
N LEU A 137 -3.52 -4.97 -8.58
CA LEU A 137 -3.40 -4.30 -9.87
C LEU A 137 -2.13 -4.79 -10.58
N LYS A 138 -2.19 -4.89 -11.93
CA LYS A 138 -1.01 -5.24 -12.75
C LYS A 138 -0.28 -4.00 -13.30
N ALA A 139 -0.97 -2.86 -13.37
CA ALA A 139 -0.42 -1.61 -13.91
C ALA A 139 0.42 -0.83 -12.88
N VAL A 140 0.13 -1.04 -11.59
CA VAL A 140 0.83 -0.45 -10.45
C VAL A 140 0.90 -1.52 -9.36
N ASP A 141 1.95 -1.53 -8.55
CA ASP A 141 2.01 -2.42 -7.38
C ASP A 141 1.14 -1.88 -6.25
N ALA A 142 -0.14 -2.22 -6.33
CA ALA A 142 -1.11 -1.90 -5.30
C ALA A 142 -2.08 -3.08 -5.12
N GLN A 143 -2.52 -3.25 -3.88
CA GLN A 143 -3.51 -4.26 -3.51
C GLN A 143 -4.69 -3.62 -2.79
N ILE A 144 -5.86 -4.23 -2.98
CA ILE A 144 -7.10 -3.87 -2.31
C ILE A 144 -7.62 -5.11 -1.58
N GLU A 145 -7.88 -4.97 -0.29
CA GLU A 145 -8.52 -6.00 0.53
C GLU A 145 -9.87 -5.49 1.04
N PHE A 146 -10.96 -6.15 0.68
CA PHE A 146 -12.30 -5.80 1.14
C PHE A 146 -12.58 -6.43 2.50
N ALA A 147 -13.03 -5.62 3.45
CA ALA A 147 -13.44 -6.08 4.77
C ALA A 147 -14.96 -6.12 4.88
N LYS A 148 -15.47 -7.19 5.49
CA LYS A 148 -16.89 -7.42 5.77
C LYS A 148 -17.16 -7.24 7.27
N ASN A 149 -18.38 -6.85 7.61
CA ASN A 149 -18.87 -6.88 8.99
C ASN A 149 -19.37 -8.29 9.37
N ASP A 150 -19.80 -8.47 10.62
CA ASP A 150 -20.34 -9.74 11.14
C ASP A 150 -21.60 -10.24 10.41
N LYS A 151 -22.28 -9.35 9.65
CA LYS A 151 -23.44 -9.68 8.83
C LYS A 151 -23.07 -10.08 7.40
N GLY A 152 -21.77 -10.01 7.05
CA GLY A 152 -21.26 -10.31 5.72
C GLY A 152 -21.31 -9.13 4.74
N ASP A 153 -21.72 -7.94 5.17
CA ASP A 153 -21.76 -6.74 4.33
C ASP A 153 -20.36 -6.16 4.19
N VAL A 154 -19.99 -5.75 2.98
CA VAL A 154 -18.72 -5.06 2.72
C VAL A 154 -18.81 -3.64 3.25
N THR A 155 -18.01 -3.29 4.25
CA THR A 155 -18.05 -1.98 4.93
C THR A 155 -16.85 -1.09 4.63
N SER A 156 -15.75 -1.68 4.18
CA SER A 156 -14.52 -0.95 3.89
C SER A 156 -13.61 -1.74 2.96
N LEU A 157 -12.59 -1.06 2.44
CA LEU A 157 -11.43 -1.70 1.86
C LEU A 157 -10.14 -1.17 2.52
N ILE A 158 -9.06 -1.93 2.38
CA ILE A 158 -7.70 -1.52 2.74
C ILE A 158 -6.92 -1.41 1.44
N LEU A 159 -6.38 -0.23 1.14
CA LEU A 159 -5.41 -0.01 0.06
C LEU A 159 -4.02 -0.26 0.61
N ARG A 160 -3.26 -1.16 -0.02
CA ARG A 160 -1.83 -1.38 0.23
C ARG A 160 -1.05 -0.91 -0.98
N GLN A 161 -0.22 0.12 -0.84
CA GLN A 161 0.58 0.66 -1.94
C GLN A 161 1.85 1.33 -1.41
N GLY A 162 3.01 1.00 -1.99
CA GLY A 162 4.30 1.60 -1.63
C GLY A 162 4.62 1.47 -0.13
N GLY A 163 4.38 0.29 0.45
CA GLY A 163 4.59 0.01 1.87
C GLY A 163 3.58 0.65 2.84
N ASN A 164 2.63 1.45 2.34
CA ASN A 164 1.60 2.08 3.16
C ASN A 164 0.29 1.30 3.12
N GLU A 165 -0.43 1.31 4.24
CA GLU A 165 -1.80 0.81 4.34
C GLU A 165 -2.77 1.95 4.64
N MET A 166 -3.87 2.02 3.90
CA MET A 166 -4.91 3.03 4.12
C MET A 166 -6.29 2.39 4.11
N LYS A 167 -7.04 2.58 5.20
CA LYS A 167 -8.43 2.12 5.28
C LYS A 167 -9.36 3.12 4.59
N ALA A 168 -10.25 2.62 3.73
CA ALA A 168 -11.28 3.37 3.06
C ALA A 168 -12.67 2.85 3.46
N VAL A 169 -13.53 3.73 3.97
CA VAL A 169 -14.89 3.36 4.41
C VAL A 169 -15.84 3.42 3.23
N LYS A 170 -16.69 2.39 3.08
CA LYS A 170 -17.71 2.35 2.04
C LYS A 170 -18.80 3.41 2.34
N ARG A 171 -19.13 4.23 1.35
CA ARG A 171 -20.24 5.18 1.37
C ARG A 171 -21.52 4.57 0.84
#